data_AF-A0A969I0D6-F1
#
_entry.id   AF-A0A969I0D6-F1
#
_cell.length_a   1.000
_cell.length_b   1.000
_cell.length_c   1.000
_cell.angle_alpha   90.00
_cell.angle_beta   90.00
_cell.angle_gamma   90.00
#
_symmetry.space_group_name_H-M   'P 1'
#
loop_
_entity.id
_entity.type
_entity.pdbx_description
1 polymer ?
#
loop_
_entity_poly.entity_id
_entity_poly.type
_entity_poly.pdbx_seq_one_letter_code
_entity_poly.pdbx_strand_id
1 'polypeptide(L)'
;LAVSDYDERTKYLTHVSRHRAPAIAAHWEFLLKPMVLEYAGQVGPLRYRQLEYYRMPLMAFLAVENPAQLSRADFVRLGLLTRPGERDTLPYSIESLRNFEDEYCDDRFWGRAGDSASGDTRLLVSAQLLAAVGRYDDYFFAGRETGMLGQFRHQYFLLFLIAHFHKAALLSMSDELAVAMNRLHVGETESVKQFKRAIRQAMEIFLRFTHRYWFHEVSHQTLARGVFQRLTRQLGSDALYEEVRHEVEDMNDYLDTDSARRLANTLLRLTVVTIFGLIGTVATGFLGMNLLSEAHRPMAFRVLVFVLILGVTAAVTLYTIVKSKRLADFLDALSDERVGWREKWRALAHTWQNK
;
A
#
# COMPACT_ATOMS: atom_id res chain seq x y z
N LEU A 1 33.25 19.10 15.30
CA LEU A 1 32.44 17.86 15.45
C LEU A 1 31.12 18.26 16.07
N ALA A 2 29.98 17.81 15.53
CA ALA A 2 28.67 18.16 16.05
C ALA A 2 28.50 17.62 17.48
N VAL A 3 28.04 18.47 18.40
CA VAL A 3 27.72 18.11 19.79
C VAL A 3 26.29 17.54 19.83
N SER A 4 26.01 16.64 20.77
CA SER A 4 24.64 16.14 20.98
C SER A 4 23.71 17.30 21.35
N ASP A 5 22.61 17.44 20.64
CA ASP A 5 21.58 18.45 20.83
C ASP A 5 20.31 17.88 21.50
N TYR A 6 20.43 16.73 22.19
CA TYR A 6 19.31 16.04 22.83
C TYR A 6 18.49 16.95 23.76
N ASP A 7 19.14 17.87 24.47
CA ASP A 7 18.49 18.78 25.41
C ASP A 7 17.71 19.92 24.72
N GLU A 8 17.84 20.10 23.40
CA GLU A 8 17.13 21.13 22.64
C GLU A 8 15.65 20.78 22.37
N ARG A 9 14.87 20.51 23.42
CA ARG A 9 13.46 20.08 23.34
C ARG A 9 12.62 20.94 22.39
N THR A 10 12.82 22.26 22.41
CA THR A 10 12.08 23.22 21.56
C THR A 10 12.30 22.95 20.08
N LYS A 11 13.52 22.57 19.65
CA LYS A 11 13.83 22.21 18.26
C LYS A 11 12.96 21.03 17.82
N TYR A 12 13.01 19.93 18.58
CA TYR A 12 12.31 18.70 18.24
C TYR A 12 10.78 18.88 18.23
N LEU A 13 10.21 19.49 19.27
CA LEU A 13 8.75 19.69 19.35
C LEU A 13 8.24 20.64 18.26
N THR A 14 8.96 21.75 18.02
CA THR A 14 8.58 22.72 16.99
C THR A 14 8.60 22.07 15.61
N HIS A 15 9.64 21.28 15.31
CA HIS A 15 9.78 20.61 14.03
C HIS A 15 8.65 19.61 13.77
N VAL A 16 8.36 18.72 14.74
CA VAL A 16 7.26 17.75 14.63
C VAL A 16 5.92 18.46 14.47
N SER A 17 5.68 19.55 15.21
CA SER A 17 4.42 20.30 15.11
C SER A 17 4.20 20.94 13.72
N ARG A 18 5.27 21.45 13.10
CA ARG A 18 5.22 22.17 11.81
C ARG A 18 5.22 21.22 10.63
N HIS A 19 6.06 20.19 10.66
CA HIS A 19 6.33 19.33 9.51
C HIS A 19 5.69 17.96 9.60
N ARG A 20 5.14 17.59 10.77
CA ARG A 20 4.57 16.25 11.04
C ARG A 20 5.58 15.13 10.78
N ALA A 21 6.87 15.42 10.93
CA ALA A 21 7.99 14.50 10.75
C ALA A 21 8.96 14.63 11.95
N PRO A 22 9.67 13.56 12.34
CA PRO A 22 10.67 13.63 13.39
C PRO A 22 11.85 14.49 12.97
N ALA A 23 12.29 15.39 13.86
CA ALA A 23 13.55 16.09 13.67
C ALA A 23 14.73 15.13 13.86
N ILE A 24 15.82 15.39 13.13
CA ILE A 24 17.06 14.65 13.28
C ILE A 24 18.05 15.40 14.20
N ALA A 25 18.81 14.64 14.97
CA ALA A 25 19.84 15.17 15.84
C ALA A 25 21.00 15.78 15.04
N ALA A 26 21.61 16.84 15.55
CA ALA A 26 22.64 17.62 14.86
C ALA A 26 23.85 16.78 14.41
N HIS A 27 24.20 15.74 15.18
CA HIS A 27 25.31 14.84 14.83
C HIS A 27 25.00 13.97 13.60
N TRP A 28 23.78 13.49 13.47
CA TRP A 28 23.33 12.78 12.27
C TRP A 28 23.22 13.72 11.08
N GLU A 29 22.68 14.92 11.28
CA GLU A 29 22.63 15.94 10.23
C GLU A 29 24.02 16.27 9.69
N PHE A 30 25.02 16.38 10.57
CA PHE A 30 26.41 16.57 10.16
C PHE A 30 26.96 15.38 9.37
N LEU A 31 26.73 14.15 9.83
CA LEU A 31 27.22 12.92 9.18
C LEU A 31 26.58 12.69 7.80
N LEU A 32 25.32 13.08 7.63
CA LEU A 32 24.57 12.86 6.41
C LEU A 32 24.80 13.94 5.34
N LYS A 33 25.57 15.01 5.62
CA LYS A 33 25.89 16.02 4.60
C LYS A 33 26.57 15.37 3.37
N PRO A 34 26.18 15.72 2.13
CA PRO A 34 25.31 16.84 1.75
C PRO A 34 23.80 16.49 1.66
N MET A 35 23.40 15.31 2.11
CA MET A 35 21.98 14.91 2.13
C MET A 35 21.22 15.73 3.17
N VAL A 36 19.95 15.98 2.89
CA VAL A 36 19.07 16.76 3.76
C VAL A 36 17.83 15.97 4.13
N LEU A 37 17.26 16.23 5.31
CA LEU A 37 16.00 15.61 5.70
C LEU A 37 14.89 16.00 4.70
N GLU A 38 13.83 15.23 4.60
CA GLU A 38 12.70 15.55 3.74
C GLU A 38 11.59 16.23 4.55
N TYR A 39 11.37 17.53 4.29
CA TYR A 39 10.16 18.24 4.70
C TYR A 39 9.83 19.37 3.72
N ALA A 40 8.62 19.92 3.83
CA ALA A 40 8.13 20.97 2.93
C ALA A 40 9.06 22.21 2.90
N GLY A 41 9.49 22.60 1.70
CA GLY A 41 10.37 23.76 1.47
C GLY A 41 11.87 23.46 1.50
N GLN A 42 12.28 22.23 1.84
CA GLN A 42 13.70 21.87 1.84
C GLN A 42 14.19 21.45 0.45
N VAL A 43 15.34 22.01 0.06
CA VAL A 43 16.01 21.72 -1.21
C VAL A 43 17.41 21.19 -0.89
N GLY A 44 17.78 20.07 -1.50
CA GLY A 44 19.11 19.49 -1.39
C GLY A 44 19.38 18.49 -2.50
N PRO A 45 20.64 18.10 -2.71
CA PRO A 45 21.03 17.19 -3.79
C PRO A 45 20.41 15.80 -3.62
N LEU A 46 20.27 15.34 -2.38
CA LEU A 46 19.57 14.10 -2.03
C LEU A 46 18.79 14.34 -0.74
N ARG A 47 17.55 13.87 -0.72
CA ARG A 47 16.66 13.97 0.45
C ARG A 47 16.50 12.60 1.08
N TYR A 48 16.46 12.55 2.39
CA TYR A 48 16.21 11.34 3.14
C TYR A 48 15.08 11.56 4.15
N ARG A 49 14.42 10.47 4.51
CA ARG A 49 13.35 10.47 5.49
C ARG A 49 13.56 9.30 6.44
N GLN A 50 13.23 9.51 7.71
CA GLN A 50 13.16 8.43 8.67
C GLN A 50 11.88 7.62 8.43
N LEU A 51 12.02 6.33 8.16
CA LEU A 51 10.88 5.43 7.89
C LEU A 51 10.37 4.75 9.16
N GLU A 52 11.27 4.33 10.05
CA GLU A 52 10.91 3.66 11.29
C GLU A 52 11.60 4.33 12.48
N TYR A 53 12.72 3.74 12.88
CA TYR A 53 13.40 3.98 14.12
C TYR A 53 14.78 4.60 13.85
N TYR A 54 15.30 5.31 14.84
CA TYR A 54 16.57 6.03 14.67
C TYR A 54 17.81 5.11 14.66
N ARG A 55 17.68 3.83 15.06
CA ARG A 55 18.80 2.89 15.01
C ARG A 55 19.00 2.41 13.58
N MET A 56 20.18 2.67 13.04
CA MET A 56 20.59 2.12 11.75
C MET A 56 20.75 0.59 11.86
N PRO A 57 20.23 -0.16 10.87
CA PRO A 57 20.57 -1.58 10.72
C PRO A 57 22.08 -1.75 10.58
N LEU A 58 22.63 -2.80 11.17
CA LEU A 58 24.06 -3.02 11.20
C LEU A 58 24.44 -4.47 10.90
N MET A 59 25.62 -4.63 10.32
CA MET A 59 26.26 -5.92 10.12
C MET A 59 27.54 -5.99 10.93
N ALA A 60 27.76 -7.10 11.63
CA ALA A 60 28.95 -7.28 12.48
C ALA A 60 29.65 -8.60 12.18
N PHE A 61 30.95 -8.54 11.91
CA PHE A 61 31.79 -9.73 11.75
C PHE A 61 32.77 -9.78 12.92
N LEU A 62 32.57 -10.73 13.84
CA LEU A 62 33.31 -10.84 15.10
C LEU A 62 34.20 -12.08 15.06
N ALA A 63 35.50 -11.84 14.84
CA ALA A 63 36.54 -12.86 14.91
C ALA A 63 37.17 -12.83 16.31
N VAL A 64 36.99 -13.92 17.07
CA VAL A 64 37.44 -14.04 18.48
C VAL A 64 38.34 -15.24 18.67
N GLU A 65 39.10 -15.28 19.77
CA GLU A 65 40.01 -16.40 20.09
C GLU A 65 39.30 -17.73 20.28
N ASN A 66 38.23 -17.74 21.08
CA ASN A 66 37.43 -18.93 21.29
C ASN A 66 35.95 -18.54 21.41
N PRO A 67 35.14 -18.73 20.36
CA PRO A 67 33.74 -18.34 20.40
C PRO A 67 32.92 -19.14 21.42
N ALA A 68 33.33 -20.37 21.77
CA ALA A 68 32.65 -21.18 22.78
C ALA A 68 32.77 -20.63 24.21
N GLN A 69 33.65 -19.64 24.45
CA GLN A 69 33.71 -18.95 25.74
C GLN A 69 32.61 -17.88 25.91
N LEU A 70 31.95 -17.47 24.83
CA LEU A 70 30.84 -16.53 24.91
C LEU A 70 29.63 -17.21 25.56
N SER A 71 29.09 -16.56 26.58
CA SER A 71 27.90 -17.04 27.27
C SER A 71 26.66 -16.86 26.38
N ARG A 72 25.57 -17.54 26.76
CA ARG A 72 24.26 -17.27 26.18
C ARG A 72 23.87 -15.79 26.27
N ALA A 73 24.14 -15.13 27.39
CA ALA A 73 23.78 -13.74 27.59
C ALA A 73 24.61 -12.80 26.69
N ASP A 74 25.85 -13.14 26.38
CA ASP A 74 26.66 -12.41 25.39
C ASP A 74 26.02 -12.48 24.00
N PHE A 75 25.59 -13.68 23.56
CA PHE A 75 24.89 -13.83 22.28
C PHE A 75 23.55 -13.09 22.24
N VAL A 76 22.78 -13.10 23.33
CA VAL A 76 21.53 -12.33 23.43
C VAL A 76 21.81 -10.83 23.33
N ARG A 77 22.87 -10.35 24.00
CA ARG A 77 23.25 -8.93 23.93
C ARG A 77 23.66 -8.51 22.54
N LEU A 78 24.46 -9.32 21.87
CA LEU A 78 24.84 -9.11 20.48
C LEU A 78 23.59 -9.15 19.58
N GLY A 79 22.85 -10.26 19.57
CA GLY A 79 21.70 -10.51 18.70
C GLY A 79 20.60 -9.44 18.77
N LEU A 80 20.31 -8.96 19.98
CA LEU A 80 19.24 -8.01 20.26
C LEU A 80 19.73 -6.57 20.49
N LEU A 81 21.03 -6.31 20.27
CA LEU A 81 21.64 -4.98 20.40
C LEU A 81 21.30 -4.29 21.74
N THR A 82 21.53 -5.00 22.84
CA THR A 82 21.27 -4.48 24.20
C THR A 82 22.53 -3.91 24.84
N ARG A 83 22.37 -3.28 26.01
CA ARG A 83 23.49 -2.67 26.74
C ARG A 83 24.46 -3.75 27.26
N PRO A 84 25.76 -3.44 27.40
CA PRO A 84 26.70 -4.29 28.10
C PRO A 84 26.22 -4.59 29.52
N GLY A 85 26.60 -5.75 30.06
CA GLY A 85 26.29 -6.15 31.42
C GLY A 85 27.16 -7.31 31.86
N GLU A 86 26.90 -7.82 33.06
CA GLU A 86 27.61 -8.97 33.62
C GLU A 86 27.42 -10.22 32.76
N ARG A 87 28.49 -11.04 32.69
CA ARG A 87 28.61 -12.16 31.74
C ARG A 87 27.41 -13.09 31.77
N ASP A 88 27.02 -13.59 32.93
CA ASP A 88 25.97 -14.64 33.04
C ASP A 88 24.57 -14.09 33.31
N THR A 89 24.42 -12.77 33.38
CA THR A 89 23.11 -12.12 33.60
C THR A 89 22.42 -11.87 32.26
N LEU A 90 21.22 -12.41 32.04
CA LEU A 90 20.46 -12.13 30.83
C LEU A 90 19.90 -10.70 30.83
N PRO A 91 19.87 -9.98 29.68
CA PRO A 91 19.31 -8.63 29.61
C PRO A 91 17.77 -8.61 29.67
N TYR A 92 17.12 -9.75 29.44
CA TYR A 92 15.66 -9.93 29.50
C TYR A 92 15.30 -11.18 30.32
N SER A 93 14.00 -11.35 30.59
CA SER A 93 13.51 -12.52 31.33
C SER A 93 13.82 -13.83 30.59
N ILE A 94 14.02 -14.91 31.37
CA ILE A 94 14.27 -16.25 30.83
C ILE A 94 13.13 -16.69 29.91
N GLU A 95 11.88 -16.42 30.29
CA GLU A 95 10.70 -16.82 29.50
C GLU A 95 10.67 -16.12 28.14
N SER A 96 10.92 -14.81 28.09
CA SER A 96 10.97 -14.06 26.83
C SER A 96 12.10 -14.53 25.91
N LEU A 97 13.16 -15.09 26.48
CA LEU A 97 14.32 -15.59 25.74
C LEU A 97 14.25 -17.08 25.48
N ARG A 98 13.19 -17.80 25.85
CA ARG A 98 13.14 -19.28 25.78
C ARG A 98 13.54 -19.83 24.41
N ASN A 99 13.11 -19.17 23.33
CA ASN A 99 13.35 -19.60 21.95
C ASN A 99 14.44 -18.78 21.23
N PHE A 100 15.31 -18.09 21.97
CA PHE A 100 16.27 -17.15 21.38
C PHE A 100 17.15 -17.80 20.30
N GLU A 101 17.71 -18.97 20.59
CA GLU A 101 18.57 -19.70 19.67
C GLU A 101 17.81 -20.09 18.39
N ASP A 102 16.59 -20.60 18.53
CA ASP A 102 15.77 -21.03 17.40
C ASP A 102 15.29 -19.86 16.53
N GLU A 103 15.05 -18.68 17.12
CA GLU A 103 14.50 -17.52 16.43
C GLU A 103 15.58 -16.63 15.78
N TYR A 104 16.72 -16.47 16.46
CA TYR A 104 17.76 -15.49 16.11
C TYR A 104 19.10 -16.12 15.71
N CYS A 105 19.37 -17.39 16.02
CA CYS A 105 20.64 -18.02 15.66
C CYS A 105 20.51 -18.94 14.43
N ASP A 106 21.50 -18.90 13.55
CA ASP A 106 21.74 -19.94 12.55
C ASP A 106 22.98 -20.74 12.96
N ASP A 107 22.72 -21.90 13.55
CA ASP A 107 23.71 -22.75 14.22
C ASP A 107 24.19 -23.92 13.36
N ARG A 108 24.00 -23.84 12.04
CA ARG A 108 24.45 -24.90 11.11
C ARG A 108 25.95 -25.19 11.18
N PHE A 109 26.74 -24.22 11.65
CA PHE A 109 28.17 -24.35 11.86
C PHE A 109 28.57 -24.29 13.34
N TRP A 110 27.63 -24.42 14.27
CA TRP A 110 27.86 -24.26 15.71
C TRP A 110 27.74 -25.60 16.46
N GLY A 111 28.69 -25.90 17.34
CA GLY A 111 28.63 -27.08 18.20
C GLY A 111 28.82 -28.39 17.44
N ARG A 112 29.59 -28.36 16.35
CA ARG A 112 29.89 -29.55 15.54
C ARG A 112 30.83 -30.48 16.32
N ALA A 113 30.56 -31.79 16.31
CA ALA A 113 31.41 -32.80 16.93
C ALA A 113 32.19 -33.62 15.88
N GLY A 114 33.43 -34.02 16.18
CA GLY A 114 34.28 -34.92 15.38
C GLY A 114 35.48 -34.26 14.70
N ASP A 115 36.33 -35.05 14.02
CA ASP A 115 37.60 -34.62 13.40
C ASP A 115 37.45 -33.60 12.26
N SER A 116 36.22 -33.34 11.81
CA SER A 116 35.86 -32.33 10.80
C SER A 116 35.12 -31.13 11.40
N ALA A 117 35.15 -30.97 12.72
CA ALA A 117 34.64 -29.82 13.45
C ALA A 117 35.56 -28.59 13.35
N SER A 118 35.96 -28.20 12.13
CA SER A 118 36.55 -26.88 11.93
C SER A 118 35.44 -25.82 11.87
N GLY A 119 35.66 -24.72 12.59
CA GLY A 119 34.95 -23.46 12.39
C GLY A 119 33.60 -23.32 13.08
N ASP A 120 33.57 -23.44 14.42
CA ASP A 120 32.42 -23.02 15.22
C ASP A 120 32.05 -21.58 14.88
N THR A 121 30.97 -21.46 14.11
CA THR A 121 30.46 -20.20 13.59
C THR A 121 28.98 -20.12 13.89
N ARG A 122 28.59 -19.04 14.56
CA ARG A 122 27.19 -18.72 14.83
C ARG A 122 26.82 -17.45 14.09
N LEU A 123 25.76 -17.53 13.27
CA LEU A 123 25.16 -16.33 12.69
C LEU A 123 24.03 -15.86 13.59
N LEU A 124 23.98 -14.56 13.87
CA LEU A 124 22.87 -13.91 14.56
C LEU A 124 22.08 -13.11 13.53
N VAL A 125 20.79 -13.39 13.43
CA VAL A 125 19.88 -12.80 12.46
C VAL A 125 18.69 -12.21 13.22
N SER A 126 18.70 -10.89 13.39
CA SER A 126 17.59 -10.11 13.92
C SER A 126 17.17 -9.04 12.92
N ALA A 127 16.11 -8.28 13.24
CA ALA A 127 15.63 -7.22 12.37
C ALA A 127 16.70 -6.15 12.11
N GLN A 128 17.48 -5.76 13.14
CA GLN A 128 18.49 -4.71 13.02
C GLN A 128 19.93 -5.23 12.90
N LEU A 129 20.17 -6.53 13.12
CA LEU A 129 21.51 -7.11 13.10
C LEU A 129 21.59 -8.35 12.22
N LEU A 130 22.60 -8.37 11.35
CA LEU A 130 23.17 -9.61 10.85
C LEU A 130 24.61 -9.72 11.33
N ALA A 131 24.90 -10.66 12.22
CA ALA A 131 26.25 -10.89 12.72
C ALA A 131 26.76 -12.29 12.42
N ALA A 132 28.07 -12.41 12.26
CA ALA A 132 28.77 -13.68 12.24
C ALA A 132 29.83 -13.67 13.35
N VAL A 133 29.80 -14.69 14.20
CA VAL A 133 30.75 -14.87 15.30
C VAL A 133 31.48 -16.18 15.10
N GLY A 134 32.82 -16.16 15.12
CA GLY A 134 33.62 -17.34 14.90
C GLY A 134 35.08 -17.14 15.27
N ARG A 135 35.88 -18.19 15.08
CA ARG A 135 37.28 -18.23 15.52
C ARG A 135 38.19 -17.48 14.55
N TYR A 136 39.07 -16.60 15.04
CA TYR A 136 39.89 -15.73 14.18
C TYR A 136 40.99 -16.47 13.40
N ASP A 137 41.53 -17.56 13.96
CA ASP A 137 42.62 -18.35 13.40
C ASP A 137 42.13 -19.44 12.42
N ASP A 138 40.81 -19.63 12.31
CA ASP A 138 40.21 -20.60 11.41
C ASP A 138 40.02 -20.01 10.00
N TYR A 139 40.63 -20.65 9.01
CA TYR A 139 40.53 -20.24 7.61
C TYR A 139 39.09 -20.30 7.09
N PHE A 140 38.28 -21.26 7.55
CA PHE A 140 36.87 -21.33 7.14
C PHE A 140 36.11 -20.06 7.55
N PHE A 141 36.35 -19.55 8.76
CA PHE A 141 35.74 -18.31 9.23
C PHE A 141 36.41 -17.05 8.68
N ALA A 142 37.71 -16.87 8.91
CA ALA A 142 38.45 -15.63 8.62
C ALA A 142 38.93 -15.50 7.16
N GLY A 143 38.75 -16.53 6.33
CA GLY A 143 39.15 -16.53 4.93
C GLY A 143 38.49 -15.41 4.12
N ARG A 144 39.31 -14.55 3.52
CA ARG A 144 38.86 -13.31 2.83
C ARG A 144 38.20 -13.56 1.48
N GLU A 145 38.59 -14.62 0.78
CA GLU A 145 38.15 -14.92 -0.58
C GLU A 145 37.09 -16.02 -0.59
N THR A 146 37.42 -17.19 -0.04
CA THR A 146 36.55 -18.38 -0.06
C THR A 146 35.90 -18.69 1.29
N GLY A 147 36.36 -18.04 2.37
CA GLY A 147 35.83 -18.23 3.72
C GLY A 147 34.55 -17.44 4.00
N MET A 148 34.05 -17.57 5.22
CA MET A 148 32.86 -16.89 5.71
C MET A 148 32.99 -15.37 5.64
N LEU A 149 34.18 -14.81 5.90
CA LEU A 149 34.42 -13.36 5.77
C LEU A 149 34.19 -12.85 4.33
N GLY A 150 34.68 -13.58 3.33
CA GLY A 150 34.43 -13.25 1.91
C GLY A 150 32.94 -13.28 1.59
N GLN A 151 32.25 -14.36 1.99
CA GLN A 151 30.81 -14.47 1.83
C GLN A 151 30.05 -13.35 2.56
N PHE A 152 30.48 -12.98 3.78
CA PHE A 152 29.86 -11.95 4.61
C PHE A 152 29.88 -10.58 3.94
N ARG A 153 31.01 -10.22 3.32
CA ARG A 153 31.23 -8.96 2.60
C ARG A 153 30.46 -8.86 1.28
N HIS A 154 30.08 -10.00 0.70
CA HIS A 154 29.46 -10.04 -0.62
C HIS A 154 28.02 -10.55 -0.55
N GLN A 155 27.81 -11.85 -0.39
CA GLN A 155 26.47 -12.43 -0.46
C GLN A 155 25.58 -11.98 0.69
N TYR A 156 26.08 -12.01 1.94
CA TYR A 156 25.25 -11.70 3.11
C TYR A 156 24.95 -10.21 3.20
N PHE A 157 25.88 -9.36 2.75
CA PHE A 157 25.63 -7.93 2.56
C PHE A 157 24.45 -7.69 1.62
N LEU A 158 24.41 -8.36 0.47
CA LEU A 158 23.31 -8.24 -0.47
C LEU A 158 21.99 -8.75 0.11
N LEU A 159 21.98 -9.89 0.82
CA LEU A 159 20.77 -10.39 1.47
C LEU A 159 20.22 -9.39 2.49
N PHE A 160 21.10 -8.84 3.32
CA PHE A 160 20.73 -7.84 4.32
C PHE A 160 20.18 -6.57 3.68
N LEU A 161 20.85 -6.07 2.63
CA LEU A 161 20.43 -4.90 1.89
C LEU A 161 19.08 -5.10 1.19
N ILE A 162 18.88 -6.23 0.51
CA ILE A 162 17.63 -6.55 -0.20
C ILE A 162 16.47 -6.64 0.79
N ALA A 163 16.64 -7.34 1.92
CA ALA A 163 15.59 -7.48 2.92
C ALA A 163 15.17 -6.11 3.52
N HIS A 164 16.13 -5.24 3.79
CA HIS A 164 15.86 -3.87 4.27
C HIS A 164 15.27 -2.98 3.19
N PHE A 165 15.70 -3.15 1.93
CA PHE A 165 15.12 -2.45 0.79
C PHE A 165 13.64 -2.81 0.60
N HIS A 166 13.27 -4.10 0.72
CA HIS A 166 11.88 -4.53 0.67
C HIS A 166 11.04 -3.78 1.70
N LYS A 167 11.48 -3.79 2.96
CA LYS A 167 10.77 -3.12 4.05
C LYS A 167 10.68 -1.61 3.85
N ALA A 168 11.81 -0.98 3.49
CA ALA A 168 11.87 0.46 3.28
C ALA A 168 10.96 0.93 2.14
N ALA A 169 10.91 0.17 1.03
CA ALA A 169 10.04 0.46 -0.10
C ALA A 169 8.56 0.40 0.32
N LEU A 170 8.16 -0.66 1.04
CA LEU A 170 6.79 -0.83 1.52
C LEU A 170 6.37 0.27 2.50
N LEU A 171 7.21 0.61 3.48
CA LEU A 171 6.93 1.71 4.40
C LEU A 171 6.83 3.06 3.70
N SER A 172 7.66 3.29 2.68
CA SER A 172 7.58 4.52 1.90
C SER A 172 6.25 4.61 1.15
N MET A 173 5.79 3.50 0.54
CA MET A 173 4.52 3.44 -0.16
C MET A 173 3.33 3.63 0.79
N SER A 174 3.32 2.96 1.95
CA SER A 174 2.27 3.14 2.97
C SER A 174 2.15 4.60 3.41
N ASP A 175 3.28 5.26 3.70
CA ASP A 175 3.24 6.67 4.08
C ASP A 175 2.75 7.56 2.92
N GLU A 176 3.17 7.31 1.68
CA GLU A 176 2.68 8.06 0.52
C GLU A 176 1.15 7.95 0.36
N LEU A 177 0.58 6.76 0.58
CA LEU A 177 -0.86 6.53 0.58
C LEU A 177 -1.55 7.28 1.73
N ALA A 178 -0.99 7.23 2.94
CA ALA A 178 -1.51 7.96 4.09
C ALA A 178 -1.49 9.49 3.87
N VAL A 179 -0.41 10.02 3.28
CA VAL A 179 -0.29 11.43 2.91
C VAL A 179 -1.30 11.80 1.83
N ALA A 180 -1.49 10.95 0.82
CA ALA A 180 -2.50 11.17 -0.22
C ALA A 180 -3.91 11.23 0.37
N MET A 181 -4.24 10.32 1.29
CA MET A 181 -5.54 10.33 1.96
C MET A 181 -5.75 11.58 2.82
N ASN A 182 -4.75 11.98 3.61
CA ASN A 182 -4.85 13.18 4.44
C ASN A 182 -5.09 14.48 3.64
N ARG A 183 -4.70 14.50 2.35
CA ARG A 183 -4.92 15.66 1.45
C ARG A 183 -6.27 15.63 0.74
N LEU A 184 -7.02 14.53 0.83
CA LEU A 184 -8.30 14.35 0.13
C LEU A 184 -9.41 15.18 0.79
N HIS A 185 -9.97 16.11 0.02
CA HIS A 185 -11.17 16.86 0.36
C HIS A 185 -12.28 16.47 -0.62
N VAL A 186 -13.22 15.62 -0.17
CA VAL A 186 -14.25 14.98 -1.03
C VAL A 186 -15.12 15.99 -1.79
N GLY A 187 -15.34 17.18 -1.21
CA GLY A 187 -16.14 18.25 -1.81
C GLY A 187 -15.44 19.03 -2.92
N GLU A 188 -14.12 18.90 -3.06
CA GLU A 188 -13.33 19.70 -3.99
C GLU A 188 -12.87 18.88 -5.19
N THR A 189 -13.30 19.28 -6.40
CA THR A 189 -13.02 18.54 -7.63
C THR A 189 -11.52 18.40 -7.93
N GLU A 190 -10.72 19.43 -7.66
CA GLU A 190 -9.28 19.39 -7.89
C GLU A 190 -8.56 18.48 -6.90
N SER A 191 -8.97 18.47 -5.63
CA SER A 191 -8.45 17.53 -4.62
C SER A 191 -8.70 16.08 -5.04
N VAL A 192 -9.92 15.75 -5.48
CA VAL A 192 -10.28 14.40 -5.95
C VAL A 192 -9.47 14.00 -7.19
N LYS A 193 -9.22 14.93 -8.13
CA LYS A 193 -8.37 14.65 -9.31
C LYS A 193 -6.93 14.36 -8.91
N GLN A 194 -6.37 15.14 -7.98
CA GLN A 194 -5.00 14.93 -7.49
C GLN A 194 -4.88 13.60 -6.76
N PHE A 195 -5.85 13.27 -5.90
CA PHE A 195 -5.92 11.99 -5.21
C PHE A 195 -5.99 10.82 -6.20
N LYS A 196 -6.88 10.88 -7.21
CA LYS A 196 -6.95 9.85 -8.28
C LYS A 196 -5.62 9.62 -8.99
N ARG A 197 -4.85 10.68 -9.25
CA ARG A 197 -3.52 10.57 -9.87
C ARG A 197 -2.52 9.92 -8.93
N ALA A 198 -2.51 10.32 -7.66
CA ALA A 198 -1.61 9.76 -6.64
C ALA A 198 -1.84 8.26 -6.44
N ILE A 199 -3.10 7.81 -6.28
CA ILE A 199 -3.42 6.39 -6.08
C ILE A 199 -3.06 5.55 -7.30
N ARG A 200 -3.32 6.03 -8.52
CA ARG A 200 -2.91 5.31 -9.74
C ARG A 200 -1.39 5.19 -9.86
N GLN A 201 -0.66 6.24 -9.51
CA GLN A 201 0.80 6.20 -9.49
C GLN A 201 1.32 5.23 -8.42
N ALA A 202 0.74 5.26 -7.22
CA ALA A 202 1.10 4.32 -6.14
C ALA A 202 0.83 2.87 -6.55
N MET A 203 -0.32 2.58 -7.17
CA MET A 203 -0.66 1.27 -7.74
C MET A 203 0.36 0.82 -8.79
N GLU A 204 0.74 1.70 -9.72
CA GLU A 204 1.74 1.38 -10.75
C GLU A 204 3.10 1.06 -10.12
N ILE A 205 3.55 1.86 -9.15
CA ILE A 205 4.80 1.66 -8.42
C ILE A 205 4.76 0.34 -7.65
N PHE A 206 3.66 0.06 -6.95
CA PHE A 206 3.46 -1.17 -6.19
C PHE A 206 3.53 -2.40 -7.10
N LEU A 207 2.81 -2.41 -8.24
CA LEU A 207 2.87 -3.51 -9.20
C LEU A 207 4.29 -3.73 -9.75
N ARG A 208 5.01 -2.64 -10.10
CA ARG A 208 6.41 -2.73 -10.53
C ARG A 208 7.30 -3.30 -9.44
N PHE A 209 7.07 -2.90 -8.19
CA PHE A 209 7.78 -3.42 -7.03
C PHE A 209 7.53 -4.92 -6.84
N THR A 210 6.26 -5.33 -6.79
CA THR A 210 5.86 -6.74 -6.65
C THR A 210 6.48 -7.62 -7.73
N HIS A 211 6.48 -7.19 -8.99
CA HIS A 211 6.95 -8.04 -10.08
C HIS A 211 8.47 -8.03 -10.30
N ARG A 212 9.17 -6.97 -9.89
CA ARG A 212 10.59 -6.79 -10.19
C ARG A 212 11.51 -6.92 -8.98
N TYR A 213 11.01 -6.58 -7.81
CA TYR A 213 11.83 -6.33 -6.63
C TYR A 213 11.39 -7.13 -5.41
N TRP A 214 10.15 -7.62 -5.37
CA TRP A 214 9.66 -8.44 -4.27
C TRP A 214 10.07 -9.91 -4.46
N PHE A 215 11.08 -10.34 -3.71
CA PHE A 215 11.59 -11.71 -3.74
C PHE A 215 11.20 -12.47 -2.46
N HIS A 216 10.55 -13.63 -2.62
CA HIS A 216 10.38 -14.59 -1.52
C HIS A 216 11.66 -15.40 -1.25
N GLU A 217 12.43 -15.67 -2.31
CA GLU A 217 13.73 -16.33 -2.23
C GLU A 217 14.74 -15.62 -3.15
N VAL A 218 15.92 -15.29 -2.62
CA VAL A 218 16.99 -14.61 -3.38
C VAL A 218 18.08 -15.59 -3.84
N SER A 219 18.17 -16.76 -3.21
CA SER A 219 19.18 -17.78 -3.53
C SER A 219 18.66 -19.19 -3.24
N HIS A 220 19.04 -20.15 -4.08
CA HIS A 220 18.76 -21.58 -3.85
C HIS A 220 19.74 -22.23 -2.86
N GLN A 221 20.84 -21.55 -2.52
CA GLN A 221 21.77 -22.06 -1.52
C GLN A 221 21.09 -22.08 -0.15
N THR A 222 21.05 -23.26 0.49
CA THR A 222 20.31 -23.47 1.74
C THR A 222 20.65 -22.47 2.83
N LEU A 223 21.93 -22.05 2.95
CA LEU A 223 22.39 -21.07 3.94
C LEU A 223 21.81 -19.68 3.68
N ALA A 224 22.08 -19.13 2.49
CA ALA A 224 21.57 -17.83 2.06
C ALA A 224 20.04 -17.76 2.15
N ARG A 225 19.34 -18.81 1.68
CA ARG A 225 17.88 -18.90 1.78
C ARG A 225 17.39 -18.81 3.23
N GLY A 226 17.98 -19.59 4.13
CA GLY A 226 17.57 -19.60 5.54
C GLY A 226 17.83 -18.27 6.25
N VAL A 227 18.97 -17.63 5.97
CA VAL A 227 19.27 -16.29 6.52
C VAL A 227 18.30 -15.25 5.98
N PHE A 228 18.02 -15.26 4.68
CA PHE A 228 17.08 -14.31 4.08
C PHE A 228 15.65 -14.48 4.63
N GLN A 229 15.15 -15.71 4.72
CA GLN A 229 13.84 -15.99 5.32
C GLN A 229 13.76 -15.55 6.79
N ARG A 230 14.82 -15.74 7.57
CA ARG A 230 14.89 -15.21 8.93
C ARG A 230 14.87 -13.68 8.96
N LEU A 231 15.63 -13.02 8.08
CA LEU A 231 15.63 -11.55 7.96
C LEU A 231 14.24 -11.02 7.62
N THR A 232 13.58 -11.53 6.59
CA THR A 232 12.24 -11.07 6.17
C THR A 232 11.20 -11.30 7.25
N ARG A 233 11.25 -12.44 7.95
CA ARG A 233 10.39 -12.74 9.09
C ARG A 233 10.62 -11.77 10.26
N GLN A 234 11.88 -11.56 10.65
CA GLN A 234 12.22 -10.64 11.75
C GLN A 234 11.87 -9.19 11.42
N LEU A 235 11.97 -8.82 10.15
CA LEU A 235 11.58 -7.50 9.66
C LEU A 235 10.05 -7.31 9.55
N GLY A 236 9.27 -8.39 9.57
CA GLY A 236 7.82 -8.36 9.39
C GLY A 236 7.40 -8.00 7.96
N SER A 237 8.28 -8.20 6.97
CA SER A 237 8.07 -7.67 5.61
C SER A 237 6.86 -8.26 4.92
N ASP A 238 6.55 -9.55 5.12
CA ASP A 238 5.42 -10.21 4.46
C ASP A 238 4.06 -9.66 4.96
N ALA A 239 3.92 -9.42 6.26
CA ALA A 239 2.72 -8.82 6.82
C ALA A 239 2.52 -7.38 6.33
N LEU A 240 3.61 -6.60 6.29
CA LEU A 240 3.60 -5.25 5.76
C LEU A 240 3.25 -5.22 4.27
N TYR A 241 3.72 -6.20 3.49
CA TYR A 241 3.38 -6.31 2.07
C TYR A 241 1.88 -6.46 1.87
N GLU A 242 1.23 -7.35 2.62
CA GLU A 242 -0.22 -7.56 2.53
C GLU A 242 -1.00 -6.32 3.02
N GLU A 243 -0.53 -5.63 4.06
CA GLU A 243 -1.13 -4.38 4.52
C GLU A 243 -1.12 -3.31 3.42
N VAL A 244 0.06 -3.02 2.84
CA VAL A 244 0.20 -2.03 1.76
C VAL A 244 -0.62 -2.43 0.54
N ARG A 245 -0.65 -3.72 0.20
CA ARG A 245 -1.47 -4.24 -0.90
C ARG A 245 -2.95 -3.91 -0.67
N HIS A 246 -3.47 -4.25 0.51
CA HIS A 246 -4.86 -3.99 0.86
C HIS A 246 -5.17 -2.50 0.87
N GLU A 247 -4.28 -1.65 1.40
CA GLU A 247 -4.46 -0.18 1.37
C GLU A 247 -4.59 0.35 -0.06
N VAL A 248 -3.72 -0.11 -0.98
CA VAL A 248 -3.76 0.31 -2.39
C VAL A 248 -5.04 -0.16 -3.08
N GLU A 249 -5.45 -1.42 -2.85
CA GLU A 249 -6.69 -2.00 -3.40
C GLU A 249 -7.92 -1.23 -2.89
N ASP A 250 -8.04 -1.01 -1.58
CA ASP A 250 -9.15 -0.29 -0.94
C ASP A 250 -9.29 1.15 -1.48
N MET A 251 -8.17 1.86 -1.63
CA MET A 251 -8.18 3.22 -2.18
C MET A 251 -8.58 3.24 -3.65
N ASN A 252 -8.21 2.23 -4.43
CA ASN A 252 -8.64 2.13 -5.82
C ASN A 252 -10.15 1.85 -5.91
N ASP A 253 -10.66 0.92 -5.11
CA ASP A 253 -12.08 0.54 -5.07
C ASP A 253 -12.98 1.72 -4.65
N TYR A 254 -12.50 2.53 -3.70
CA TYR A 254 -13.15 3.78 -3.32
C TYR A 254 -13.28 4.74 -4.53
N LEU A 255 -12.23 4.87 -5.34
CA LEU A 255 -12.23 5.76 -6.50
C LEU A 255 -13.17 5.30 -7.60
N ASP A 256 -13.27 3.99 -7.83
CA ASP A 256 -14.19 3.41 -8.80
C ASP A 256 -15.64 3.58 -8.34
N THR A 257 -15.90 3.37 -7.05
CA THR A 257 -17.21 3.58 -6.43
C THR A 257 -17.64 5.06 -6.51
N ASP A 258 -16.77 6.02 -6.18
CA ASP A 258 -17.07 7.45 -6.30
C ASP A 258 -17.31 7.85 -7.76
N SER A 259 -16.53 7.31 -8.70
CA SER A 259 -16.71 7.57 -10.14
C SER A 259 -18.06 7.07 -10.64
N ALA A 260 -18.46 5.85 -10.25
CA ALA A 260 -19.76 5.27 -10.57
C ALA A 260 -20.91 6.12 -9.99
N ARG A 261 -20.77 6.58 -8.73
CA ARG A 261 -21.78 7.44 -8.08
C ARG A 261 -21.93 8.78 -8.78
N ARG A 262 -20.84 9.43 -9.20
CA ARG A 262 -20.89 10.70 -9.94
C ARG A 262 -21.50 10.53 -11.34
N LEU A 263 -21.20 9.43 -12.02
CA LEU A 263 -21.79 9.09 -13.32
C LEU A 263 -23.29 8.88 -13.18
N ALA A 264 -23.73 8.11 -12.17
CA ALA A 264 -25.14 7.93 -11.87
C ALA A 264 -25.85 9.27 -11.60
N ASN A 265 -25.26 10.15 -10.78
CA ASN A 265 -25.82 11.48 -10.51
C ASN A 265 -25.91 12.37 -11.76
N THR A 266 -24.93 12.27 -12.68
CA THR A 266 -24.93 13.03 -13.93
C THR A 266 -26.02 12.53 -14.88
N LEU A 267 -26.15 11.21 -15.02
CA LEU A 267 -27.21 10.58 -15.79
C LEU A 267 -28.58 10.92 -15.22
N LEU A 268 -28.74 10.95 -13.89
CA LEU A 268 -29.99 11.37 -13.24
C LEU A 268 -30.36 12.81 -13.62
N ARG A 269 -29.41 13.76 -13.56
CA ARG A 269 -29.66 15.16 -13.96
C ARG A 269 -30.02 15.28 -15.43
N LEU A 270 -29.28 14.59 -16.30
CA LEU A 270 -29.54 14.57 -17.74
C LEU A 270 -30.94 14.01 -18.03
N THR A 271 -31.30 12.89 -17.38
CA THR A 271 -32.61 12.25 -17.54
C THR A 271 -33.73 13.20 -17.11
N VAL A 272 -33.59 13.88 -15.96
CA VAL A 272 -34.57 14.88 -15.51
C VAL A 272 -34.75 16.01 -16.52
N VAL A 273 -33.65 16.57 -17.05
CA VAL A 273 -33.72 17.62 -18.08
C VAL A 273 -34.39 17.11 -19.35
N THR A 274 -34.04 15.90 -19.81
CA THR A 274 -34.65 15.28 -21.00
C THR A 274 -36.14 15.04 -20.82
N ILE A 275 -36.60 14.63 -19.63
CA ILE A 275 -38.03 14.45 -19.32
C ILE A 275 -38.78 15.77 -19.49
N PHE A 276 -38.35 16.81 -18.78
CA PHE A 276 -39.00 18.11 -18.83
C PHE A 276 -38.93 18.70 -20.23
N GLY A 277 -37.79 18.52 -20.93
CA GLY A 277 -37.60 18.90 -22.31
C GLY A 277 -38.55 18.19 -23.27
N LEU A 278 -38.75 16.88 -23.14
CA LEU A 278 -39.64 16.09 -23.97
C LEU A 278 -41.10 16.49 -23.74
N ILE A 279 -41.53 16.63 -22.48
CA ILE A 279 -42.87 17.11 -22.12
C ILE A 279 -43.08 18.52 -22.69
N GLY A 280 -42.12 19.42 -22.53
CA GLY A 280 -42.18 20.79 -23.06
C GLY A 280 -42.20 20.84 -24.59
N THR A 281 -41.46 19.97 -25.27
CA THR A 281 -41.41 19.89 -26.74
C THR A 281 -42.75 19.40 -27.29
N VAL A 282 -43.35 18.37 -26.67
CA VAL A 282 -44.69 17.90 -27.05
C VAL A 282 -45.74 18.98 -26.78
N ALA A 283 -45.67 19.64 -25.63
CA ALA A 283 -46.56 20.75 -25.29
C ALA A 283 -46.50 21.87 -26.33
N THR A 284 -45.28 22.29 -26.70
CA THR A 284 -45.05 23.37 -27.67
C THR A 284 -45.45 22.94 -29.07
N GLY A 285 -45.14 21.70 -29.49
CA GLY A 285 -45.55 21.15 -30.78
C GLY A 285 -47.08 21.10 -30.92
N PHE A 286 -47.80 20.69 -29.88
CA PHE A 286 -49.26 20.70 -29.89
C PHE A 286 -49.84 22.13 -30.00
N LEU A 287 -49.30 23.07 -29.22
CA LEU A 287 -49.70 24.48 -29.29
C LEU A 287 -49.44 25.08 -30.68
N GLY A 288 -48.30 24.74 -31.29
CA GLY A 288 -47.92 25.21 -32.62
C GLY A 288 -48.75 24.64 -33.76
N MET A 289 -49.18 23.38 -33.67
CA MET A 289 -49.89 22.68 -34.77
C MET A 289 -51.42 22.84 -34.74
N ASN A 290 -52.05 22.83 -33.56
CA ASN A 290 -53.51 22.66 -33.45
C ASN A 290 -54.24 23.85 -32.81
N LEU A 291 -53.61 24.60 -31.91
CA LEU A 291 -54.32 25.67 -31.20
C LEU A 291 -54.50 26.95 -32.04
N LEU A 292 -53.56 27.19 -32.97
CA LEU A 292 -53.50 28.36 -33.86
C LEU A 292 -54.39 28.22 -35.11
N SER A 293 -54.61 27.00 -35.60
CA SER A 293 -55.46 26.72 -36.77
C SER A 293 -56.95 26.67 -36.43
N GLU A 294 -57.30 26.27 -35.21
CA GLU A 294 -58.69 26.02 -34.78
C GLU A 294 -59.39 27.26 -34.18
N ALA A 295 -59.18 28.45 -34.77
CA ALA A 295 -59.54 29.77 -34.22
C ALA A 295 -61.02 29.97 -33.83
N HIS A 296 -61.94 29.08 -34.21
CA HIS A 296 -63.39 29.21 -34.03
C HIS A 296 -63.98 28.51 -32.79
N ARG A 297 -63.20 27.76 -31.98
CA ARG A 297 -63.70 27.07 -30.76
C ARG A 297 -63.51 27.87 -29.46
N PRO A 298 -64.36 27.71 -28.42
CA PRO A 298 -64.20 28.39 -27.13
C PRO A 298 -62.82 28.13 -26.49
N MET A 299 -62.17 29.19 -25.98
CA MET A 299 -60.84 29.12 -25.33
C MET A 299 -60.75 28.06 -24.23
N ALA A 300 -61.80 27.93 -23.41
CA ALA A 300 -61.85 26.95 -22.31
C ALA A 300 -61.73 25.50 -22.80
N PHE A 301 -62.33 25.15 -23.93
CA PHE A 301 -62.26 23.80 -24.49
C PHE A 301 -60.84 23.48 -25.00
N ARG A 302 -60.14 24.46 -25.59
CA ARG A 302 -58.77 24.29 -26.09
C ARG A 302 -57.77 24.10 -24.94
N VAL A 303 -57.93 24.89 -23.87
CA VAL A 303 -57.12 24.74 -22.65
C VAL A 303 -57.35 23.36 -22.02
N LEU A 304 -58.59 22.88 -21.97
CA LEU A 304 -58.91 21.57 -21.42
C LEU A 304 -58.27 20.43 -22.23
N VAL A 305 -58.37 20.47 -23.56
CA VAL A 305 -57.74 19.48 -24.45
C VAL A 305 -56.22 19.53 -24.33
N PHE A 306 -55.62 20.72 -24.25
CA PHE A 306 -54.19 20.88 -24.04
C PHE A 306 -53.72 20.28 -22.71
N VAL A 307 -54.40 20.60 -21.60
CA VAL A 307 -54.06 20.05 -20.27
C VAL A 307 -54.24 18.53 -20.23
N LEU A 308 -55.29 18.00 -20.88
CA LEU A 308 -55.51 16.56 -20.99
C LEU A 308 -54.35 15.88 -21.74
N ILE A 309 -53.98 16.39 -22.91
CA ILE A 309 -52.89 15.80 -23.72
C ILE A 309 -51.56 15.95 -23.01
N LEU A 310 -51.28 17.10 -22.41
CA LEU A 310 -50.08 17.32 -21.61
C LEU A 310 -50.01 16.34 -20.45
N GLY A 311 -51.12 16.15 -19.72
CA GLY A 311 -51.22 15.21 -18.60
C GLY A 311 -51.01 13.76 -19.04
N VAL A 312 -51.63 13.33 -20.14
CA VAL A 312 -51.42 11.99 -20.71
C VAL A 312 -49.96 11.82 -21.16
N THR A 313 -49.39 12.80 -21.85
CA THR A 313 -48.00 12.73 -22.33
C THR A 313 -47.03 12.65 -21.15
N ALA A 314 -47.23 13.46 -20.11
CA ALA A 314 -46.44 13.42 -18.89
C ALA A 314 -46.58 12.08 -18.17
N ALA A 315 -47.81 11.56 -18.03
CA ALA A 315 -48.06 10.25 -17.43
C ALA A 315 -47.38 9.11 -18.20
N VAL A 316 -47.46 9.14 -19.54
CA VAL A 316 -46.78 8.16 -20.40
C VAL A 316 -45.26 8.27 -20.25
N THR A 317 -44.68 9.47 -20.32
CA THR A 317 -43.22 9.66 -20.17
C THR A 317 -42.71 9.23 -18.79
N LEU A 318 -43.41 9.60 -17.71
CA LEU A 318 -43.11 9.14 -16.36
C LEU A 318 -43.21 7.62 -16.24
N TYR A 319 -44.27 7.02 -16.79
CA TYR A 319 -44.48 5.58 -16.78
C TYR A 319 -43.37 4.82 -17.54
N THR A 320 -43.00 5.29 -18.73
CA THR A 320 -41.89 4.72 -19.53
C THR A 320 -40.58 4.75 -18.76
N ILE A 321 -40.34 5.78 -17.94
CA ILE A 321 -39.10 5.92 -17.17
C ILE A 321 -39.08 5.04 -15.94
N VAL A 322 -40.18 4.94 -15.21
CA VAL A 322 -40.30 3.99 -14.09
C VAL A 322 -40.05 2.55 -14.57
N LYS A 323 -40.45 2.22 -15.80
CA LYS A 323 -40.21 0.91 -16.44
C LYS A 323 -38.95 0.86 -17.31
N SER A 324 -38.15 1.92 -17.40
CA SER A 324 -37.04 2.03 -18.35
C SER A 324 -36.00 0.94 -18.20
N LYS A 325 -35.69 0.53 -16.96
CA LYS A 325 -34.78 -0.60 -16.69
C LYS A 325 -35.25 -1.90 -17.36
N ARG A 326 -36.55 -2.23 -17.23
CA ARG A 326 -37.12 -3.45 -17.84
C ARG A 326 -37.17 -3.36 -19.37
N LEU A 327 -37.36 -2.15 -19.92
CA LEU A 327 -37.32 -1.92 -21.36
C LEU A 327 -35.89 -2.05 -21.92
N ALA A 328 -34.89 -1.58 -21.18
CA ALA A 328 -33.48 -1.76 -21.51
C ALA A 328 -33.08 -3.24 -21.48
N ASP A 329 -33.42 -3.96 -20.40
CA ASP A 329 -33.16 -5.41 -20.28
C ASP A 329 -33.80 -6.20 -21.44
N PHE A 330 -34.97 -5.77 -21.92
CA PHE A 330 -35.64 -6.34 -23.08
C PHE A 330 -34.92 -6.01 -24.40
N LEU A 331 -34.45 -4.78 -24.58
CA LEU A 331 -33.67 -4.39 -25.76
C LEU A 331 -32.34 -5.14 -25.85
N ASP A 332 -31.65 -5.32 -24.73
CA ASP A 332 -30.42 -6.12 -24.65
C ASP A 332 -30.70 -7.58 -25.06
N ALA A 333 -31.76 -8.19 -24.53
CA ALA A 333 -32.20 -9.53 -24.92
C ALA A 333 -32.66 -9.63 -26.39
N LEU A 334 -33.14 -8.53 -26.96
CA LEU A 334 -33.50 -8.46 -28.38
C LEU A 334 -32.26 -8.40 -29.28
N SER A 335 -31.21 -7.70 -28.83
CA SER A 335 -29.94 -7.51 -29.53
C SER A 335 -29.03 -8.74 -29.50
N ASP A 336 -29.24 -9.65 -28.55
CA ASP A 336 -28.49 -10.89 -28.46
C ASP A 336 -28.92 -11.86 -29.59
N GLU A 337 -27.99 -12.15 -30.51
CA GLU A 337 -28.19 -13.03 -31.67
C GLU A 337 -28.26 -14.51 -31.27
N ARG A 338 -27.89 -14.87 -30.03
CA ARG A 338 -27.87 -16.25 -29.54
C ARG A 338 -29.23 -16.74 -29.01
N VAL A 339 -30.20 -15.85 -28.83
CA VAL A 339 -31.49 -16.15 -28.21
C VAL A 339 -32.55 -16.44 -29.27
N GLY A 340 -33.21 -17.61 -29.15
CA GLY A 340 -34.26 -18.03 -30.09
C GLY A 340 -35.51 -17.16 -30.02
N TRP A 341 -36.22 -17.00 -31.15
CA TRP A 341 -37.39 -16.10 -31.28
C TRP A 341 -38.44 -16.29 -30.16
N ARG A 342 -38.68 -17.53 -29.70
CA ARG A 342 -39.62 -17.84 -28.61
C ARG A 342 -39.20 -17.30 -27.23
N GLU A 343 -37.90 -17.20 -26.96
CA GLU A 343 -37.38 -16.63 -25.71
C GLU A 343 -37.45 -15.11 -25.71
N LYS A 344 -37.24 -14.46 -26.86
CA LYS A 344 -37.45 -13.01 -27.02
C LYS A 344 -38.88 -12.58 -26.71
N TRP A 345 -39.89 -13.37 -27.14
CA TRP A 345 -41.30 -13.13 -26.81
C TRP A 345 -41.65 -13.40 -25.34
N ARG A 346 -40.99 -14.37 -24.67
CA ARG A 346 -41.16 -14.59 -23.23
C ARG A 346 -40.55 -13.46 -22.41
N ALA A 347 -39.39 -12.94 -22.80
CA ALA A 347 -38.77 -11.77 -22.17
C ALA A 347 -39.70 -10.55 -22.24
N LEU A 348 -40.34 -10.33 -23.40
CA LEU A 348 -41.36 -9.28 -23.59
C LEU A 348 -42.54 -9.45 -22.62
N ALA A 349 -43.09 -10.66 -22.49
CA ALA A 349 -44.18 -10.94 -21.54
C ALA A 349 -43.75 -10.72 -20.07
N HIS A 350 -42.50 -11.01 -19.74
CA HIS A 350 -41.96 -10.83 -18.39
C HIS A 350 -41.75 -9.37 -18.00
N THR A 351 -41.51 -8.46 -18.96
CA THR A 351 -41.41 -7.01 -18.67
C THR A 351 -42.71 -6.42 -18.10
N TRP A 352 -43.85 -6.99 -18.51
CA TRP A 352 -45.20 -6.49 -18.20
C TRP A 352 -45.91 -7.24 -17.06
N GLN A 353 -45.41 -8.41 -16.63
CA GLN A 353 -45.93 -9.05 -15.42
C GLN A 353 -45.49 -8.30 -14.16
N ASN A 354 -46.47 -7.85 -13.37
CA ASN A 354 -46.25 -7.27 -12.04
C ASN A 354 -45.88 -8.39 -11.06
N LYS A 355 -44.77 -8.21 -10.37
CA LYS A 355 -44.58 -8.68 -9.00
C LYS A 355 -44.54 -7.45 -8.12
#